data_AF-A0A8T2MVP3-F1
#
_entry.id   AF-A0A8T2MVP3-F1
#
_cell.length_a   1.000
_cell.length_b   1.000
_cell.length_c   1.000
_cell.angle_alpha   90.00
_cell.angle_beta   90.00
_cell.angle_gamma   90.00
#
_symmetry.space_group_name_H-M   'P 1'
#
loop_
_entity.id
_entity.type
_entity.pdbx_description
1 polymer ?
#
loop_
_entity_poly.entity_id
_entity_poly.type
_entity_poly.pdbx_seq_one_letter_code
_entity_poly.pdbx_strand_id
1 'polypeptide(L)'
;MLDALPGCGSEACVSLITDLVLSGELEQDRASSLTSSLAFISHPTPAMVSHISALLQSPEAVPGALLSLSALVNSLCLRAQAPCSRMPEVQQLMQNLRERLGADCHGIEEEPALRTQ
;
A
#
# COMPACT_ATOMS: atom_id res chain seq x y z
N MET A 1 -5.90 16.29 -14.43
CA MET A 1 -5.96 16.75 -13.01
C MET A 1 -5.44 15.69 -12.06
N LEU A 2 -5.74 14.40 -12.24
CA LEU A 2 -5.18 13.32 -11.42
C LEU A 2 -3.66 13.12 -11.61
N ASP A 3 -3.10 13.55 -12.73
CA ASP A 3 -1.68 13.31 -13.08
C ASP A 3 -0.70 14.10 -12.22
N ALA A 4 -1.18 15.13 -11.50
CA ALA A 4 -0.39 15.91 -10.55
C ALA A 4 -0.46 15.37 -9.11
N LEU A 5 -1.41 14.47 -8.80
CA LEU A 5 -1.61 13.96 -7.44
C LEU A 5 -0.36 13.27 -6.86
N PRO A 6 0.38 12.43 -7.62
CA PRO A 6 1.61 11.81 -7.13
C PRO A 6 2.66 12.80 -6.62
N GLY A 7 2.78 13.95 -7.29
CA GLY A 7 3.78 14.97 -6.95
C GLY A 7 3.42 15.79 -5.70
N CYS A 8 2.18 15.71 -5.22
CA CYS A 8 1.72 16.48 -4.08
C CYS A 8 2.40 16.06 -2.76
N GLY A 9 2.57 14.75 -2.55
CA GLY A 9 3.29 14.19 -1.40
C GLY A 9 2.75 14.53 0.00
N SER A 10 1.60 15.22 0.10
CA SER A 10 0.95 15.54 1.36
C SER A 10 0.03 14.41 1.81
N GLU A 11 -0.26 14.34 3.12
CA GLU A 11 -1.12 13.30 3.69
C GLU A 11 -2.52 13.32 3.07
N ALA A 12 -3.08 14.52 2.83
CA ALA A 12 -4.37 14.68 2.16
C ALA A 12 -4.37 14.12 0.73
N CYS A 13 -3.27 14.30 0.00
CA CYS A 13 -3.13 13.75 -1.35
C CYS A 13 -2.98 12.23 -1.33
N VAL A 14 -2.27 11.66 -0.33
CA VAL A 14 -2.19 10.21 -0.13
C VAL A 14 -3.56 9.62 0.19
N SER A 15 -4.33 10.26 1.08
CA SER A 15 -5.70 9.84 1.39
C SER A 15 -6.57 9.86 0.15
N LEU A 16 -6.54 10.96 -0.62
CA LEU A 16 -7.33 11.07 -1.86
C LEU A 16 -6.94 10.02 -2.91
N ILE A 17 -5.65 9.75 -3.12
CA ILE A 17 -5.20 8.68 -4.02
C ILE A 17 -5.72 7.34 -3.53
N THR A 18 -5.66 7.10 -2.21
CA THR A 18 -6.15 5.85 -1.61
C THR A 18 -7.65 5.68 -1.86
N ASP A 19 -8.45 6.72 -1.61
CA ASP A 19 -9.90 6.71 -1.81
C ASP A 19 -10.28 6.46 -3.28
N LEU A 20 -9.55 7.08 -4.22
CA LEU A 20 -9.77 6.89 -5.65
C LEU A 20 -9.42 5.46 -6.13
N VAL A 21 -8.37 4.85 -5.55
CA VAL A 21 -8.02 3.47 -5.88
C VAL A 21 -9.05 2.51 -5.29
N LEU A 22 -9.49 2.73 -4.05
CA LEU A 22 -10.49 1.90 -3.39
C LEU A 22 -11.89 2.04 -3.98
N SER A 23 -12.22 3.17 -4.63
CA SER A 23 -13.53 3.34 -5.27
C SER A 23 -13.71 2.43 -6.49
N GLY A 24 -12.61 1.89 -7.06
CA GLY A 24 -12.64 1.07 -8.27
C GLY A 24 -13.02 1.85 -9.53
N GLU A 25 -13.07 3.18 -9.48
CA GLU A 25 -13.45 4.05 -10.61
C GLU A 25 -12.28 4.31 -11.58
N LEU A 26 -11.09 3.81 -11.27
CA LEU A 26 -9.88 3.99 -12.07
C LEU A 26 -9.59 2.73 -12.91
N GLU A 27 -9.16 2.95 -14.14
CA GLU A 27 -8.52 1.91 -14.96
C GLU A 27 -7.35 1.26 -14.20
N GLN A 28 -7.16 -0.05 -14.36
CA GLN A 28 -6.16 -0.83 -13.62
C GLN A 28 -4.73 -0.26 -13.73
N ASP A 29 -4.31 0.13 -14.94
CA ASP A 29 -3.00 0.74 -15.18
C ASP A 29 -2.85 2.09 -14.45
N ARG A 30 -3.95 2.83 -14.31
CA ARG A 30 -3.95 4.11 -13.60
C ARG A 30 -3.92 3.91 -12.09
N ALA A 31 -4.71 2.98 -11.56
CA ALA A 31 -4.71 2.63 -10.14
C ALA A 31 -3.33 2.12 -9.70
N SER A 32 -2.73 1.22 -10.48
CA SER A 32 -1.40 0.67 -10.22
C SER A 32 -0.28 1.73 -10.32
N SER A 33 -0.33 2.61 -11.32
CA SER A 33 0.61 3.72 -11.48
C SER A 33 0.53 4.72 -10.33
N LEU A 34 -0.69 5.17 -9.97
CA LEU A 34 -0.91 6.05 -8.82
C LEU A 34 -0.43 5.41 -7.52
N THR A 35 -0.79 4.15 -7.28
CA THR A 35 -0.38 3.43 -6.08
C THR A 35 1.13 3.32 -5.99
N SER A 36 1.81 2.92 -7.06
CA SER A 36 3.28 2.76 -7.09
C SER A 36 4.01 4.10 -6.96
N SER A 37 3.41 5.19 -7.44
CA SER A 37 4.00 6.52 -7.34
C SER A 37 4.16 7.00 -5.89
N LEU A 38 3.36 6.46 -4.96
CA LEU A 38 3.46 6.78 -3.54
C LEU A 38 4.81 6.36 -2.96
N ALA A 39 5.48 5.34 -3.52
CA ALA A 39 6.82 4.92 -3.11
C ALA A 39 7.87 6.04 -3.15
N PHE A 40 7.63 7.10 -3.93
CA PHE A 40 8.55 8.24 -4.09
C PHE A 40 8.30 9.38 -3.09
N ILE A 41 7.38 9.22 -2.12
CA ILE A 41 7.14 10.22 -1.07
C ILE A 41 8.38 10.39 -0.21
N SER A 42 8.99 11.57 -0.30
CA SER A 42 10.28 11.83 0.33
C SER A 42 10.20 11.95 1.84
N HIS A 43 9.08 12.37 2.44
CA HIS A 43 8.90 12.57 3.88
C HIS A 43 7.57 11.99 4.36
N PRO A 44 7.44 10.65 4.45
CA PRO A 44 6.20 10.03 4.85
C PRO A 44 5.92 10.28 6.34
N THR A 45 4.64 10.40 6.68
CA THR A 45 4.15 10.41 8.05
C THR A 45 3.68 8.99 8.44
N PRO A 46 3.57 8.68 9.74
CA PRO A 46 2.95 7.43 10.18
C PRO A 46 1.52 7.25 9.64
N ALA A 47 0.72 8.32 9.60
CA ALA A 47 -0.64 8.29 9.05
C ALA A 47 -0.67 7.91 7.56
N MET A 48 0.28 8.37 6.75
CA MET A 48 0.40 7.93 5.35
C MET A 48 0.57 6.41 5.23
N VAL A 49 1.32 5.76 6.14
CA VAL A 49 1.45 4.29 6.16
C VAL A 49 0.08 3.64 6.39
N SER A 50 -0.72 4.19 7.31
CA SER A 50 -2.07 3.69 7.59
C SER A 50 -2.99 3.83 6.37
N HIS A 51 -2.98 4.98 5.69
CA HIS A 51 -3.79 5.20 4.48
C HIS A 51 -3.45 4.17 3.39
N ILE A 52 -2.16 4.04 3.06
CA ILE A 52 -1.73 3.13 1.98
C ILE A 52 -1.95 1.66 2.37
N SER A 53 -1.91 1.32 3.66
CA SER A 53 -2.18 -0.05 4.12
C SER A 53 -3.59 -0.50 3.76
N ALA A 54 -4.55 0.42 3.64
CA ALA A 54 -5.91 0.10 3.22
C ALA A 54 -5.96 -0.48 1.78
N LEU A 55 -5.00 -0.09 0.92
CA LEU A 55 -4.90 -0.58 -0.47
C LEU A 55 -4.57 -2.07 -0.57
N LEU A 56 -4.10 -2.69 0.52
CA LEU A 56 -3.91 -4.15 0.56
C LEU A 56 -5.23 -4.93 0.46
N GLN A 57 -6.38 -4.26 0.61
CA GLN A 57 -7.72 -4.83 0.43
C GLN A 57 -8.19 -4.82 -1.03
N SER A 58 -7.52 -4.06 -1.92
CA SER A 58 -7.86 -3.97 -3.35
C SER A 58 -6.89 -4.85 -4.16
N PRO A 59 -7.35 -5.96 -4.78
CA PRO A 59 -6.50 -6.89 -5.53
C PRO A 59 -5.67 -6.21 -6.63
N GLU A 60 -6.27 -5.27 -7.36
CA GLU A 60 -5.60 -4.51 -8.42
C GLU A 60 -4.49 -3.57 -7.91
N ALA A 61 -4.57 -3.13 -6.65
CA ALA A 61 -3.59 -2.23 -6.05
C ALA A 61 -2.47 -2.95 -5.30
N VAL A 62 -2.64 -4.24 -4.94
CA VAL A 62 -1.70 -4.99 -4.07
C VAL A 62 -0.24 -4.86 -4.51
N PRO A 63 0.15 -5.10 -5.78
CA PRO A 63 1.57 -5.05 -6.16
C PRO A 63 2.18 -3.66 -5.94
N GLY A 64 1.45 -2.61 -6.33
CA GLY A 64 1.88 -1.23 -6.11
C GLY A 64 1.86 -0.85 -4.64
N ALA A 65 0.87 -1.32 -3.88
CA ALA A 65 0.73 -1.02 -2.45
C ALA A 65 1.88 -1.61 -1.65
N LEU A 66 2.29 -2.86 -1.94
CA LEU A 66 3.43 -3.50 -1.31
C LEU A 66 4.74 -2.74 -1.57
N LEU A 67 4.96 -2.30 -2.82
CA LEU A 67 6.13 -1.48 -3.18
C LEU A 67 6.12 -0.16 -2.40
N SER A 68 5.00 0.55 -2.42
CA SER A 68 4.86 1.84 -1.75
C SER A 68 5.01 1.72 -0.25
N LEU A 69 4.34 0.77 0.39
CA LEU A 69 4.46 0.52 1.84
C LEU A 69 5.89 0.20 2.25
N SER A 70 6.58 -0.65 1.49
CA SER A 70 7.97 -1.01 1.77
C SER A 70 8.90 0.20 1.69
N ALA A 71 8.77 1.02 0.63
CA ALA A 71 9.55 2.24 0.45
C ALA A 71 9.25 3.28 1.55
N LEU A 72 7.97 3.52 1.85
CA LEU A 72 7.56 4.48 2.88
C LEU A 72 8.06 4.08 4.25
N VAL A 73 7.85 2.83 4.66
CA VAL A 73 8.27 2.35 5.97
C VAL A 73 9.79 2.39 6.09
N ASN A 74 10.53 1.96 5.07
CA ASN A 74 11.98 2.11 5.06
C ASN A 74 12.39 3.58 5.26
N SER A 75 11.79 4.49 4.49
CA SER A 75 12.10 5.91 4.56
C SER A 75 11.66 6.59 5.87
N LEU A 76 10.58 6.11 6.49
CA LEU A 76 10.10 6.54 7.80
C LEU A 76 11.04 6.06 8.91
N CYS A 77 11.38 4.77 8.90
CA CYS A 77 12.24 4.13 9.89
C CYS A 77 13.66 4.71 9.88
N LEU A 78 14.23 4.99 8.69
CA LEU A 78 15.56 5.61 8.58
C LEU A 78 15.67 6.99 9.25
N ARG A 79 14.53 7.67 9.45
CA ARG A 79 14.45 8.99 10.10
C ARG A 79 13.84 8.97 11.49
N ALA A 80 13.33 7.83 11.93
CA ALA A 80 12.68 7.71 13.23
C ALA A 80 13.72 7.87 14.34
N GLN A 81 13.39 8.71 15.34
CA GLN A 81 14.22 8.87 16.53
C GLN A 81 14.04 7.70 17.53
N ALA A 82 12.90 7.02 17.44
CA ALA A 82 12.55 5.87 18.26
C ALA A 82 12.57 4.58 17.41
N PRO A 83 12.65 3.39 18.05
CA PRO A 83 12.59 2.12 17.33
C PRO A 83 11.31 2.03 16.48
N CYS A 84 11.48 1.84 15.17
CA CYS A 84 10.37 1.81 14.22
C CYS A 84 9.35 0.70 14.55
N SER A 85 9.80 -0.39 15.16
CA SER A 85 8.96 -1.50 15.64
C SER A 85 7.99 -1.15 16.77
N ARG A 86 8.12 0.02 17.39
CA ARG A 86 7.17 0.54 18.41
C ARG A 86 6.11 1.46 17.83
N MET A 87 6.19 1.78 16.54
CA MET A 87 5.21 2.64 15.88
C MET A 87 3.93 1.84 15.61
N PRO A 88 2.75 2.28 16.09
CA PRO A 88 1.50 1.56 15.92
C PRO A 88 1.16 1.25 14.45
N GLU A 89 1.40 2.20 13.55
CA GLU A 89 1.10 2.08 12.13
C GLU A 89 1.97 1.02 11.45
N VAL A 90 3.25 0.92 11.86
CA VAL A 90 4.17 -0.12 11.36
C VAL A 90 3.78 -1.49 11.94
N GLN A 91 3.36 -1.57 13.20
CA GLN A 91 2.90 -2.82 13.80
C GLN A 91 1.64 -3.35 13.11
N GLN A 92 0.67 -2.47 12.84
CA GLN A 92 -0.55 -2.83 12.12
C GLN A 92 -0.25 -3.28 10.68
N LEU A 93 0.64 -2.58 9.98
CA LEU A 93 1.08 -3.02 8.65
C LEU A 93 1.70 -4.42 8.71
N MET A 94 2.62 -4.67 9.64
CA MET A 94 3.26 -5.97 9.78
C MET A 94 2.25 -7.09 10.07
N GLN A 95 1.21 -6.79 10.85
CA GLN A 95 0.11 -7.71 11.09
C GLN A 95 -0.68 -7.99 9.81
N ASN A 96 -1.07 -6.97 9.05
CA ASN A 96 -1.78 -7.13 7.77
C ASN A 96 -0.95 -7.97 6.77
N LEU A 97 0.35 -7.70 6.67
CA LEU A 97 1.24 -8.47 5.79
C LEU A 97 1.33 -9.94 6.22
N ARG A 98 1.42 -10.20 7.53
CA ARG A 98 1.44 -11.56 8.06
C ARG A 98 0.16 -12.32 7.77
N GLU A 99 -0.99 -11.67 7.96
CA GLU A 99 -2.29 -12.27 7.67
C GLU A 99 -2.42 -12.64 6.19
N ARG A 100 -1.89 -11.80 5.29
CA ARG A 100 -1.87 -12.09 3.84
C ARG A 100 -0.90 -13.21 3.44
N LEU A 101 0.20 -13.39 4.16
CA LEU A 101 1.15 -14.47 3.89
C LEU A 101 0.66 -15.84 4.40
N GLY A 102 -0.38 -15.87 5.22
CA GLY A 102 -0.92 -17.10 5.81
C GLY A 102 0.00 -17.74 6.85
N ALA A 103 -0.39 -18.92 7.33
CA ALA A 103 0.50 -19.79 8.09
C ALA A 103 1.53 -20.42 7.14
N ASP A 104 2.79 -20.52 7.57
CA ASP A 104 3.88 -21.18 6.83
C ASP A 104 4.30 -20.54 5.49
N CYS A 105 3.94 -19.27 5.24
CA CYS A 105 4.24 -18.55 3.99
C CYS A 105 3.76 -19.27 2.72
N HIS A 106 2.82 -20.22 2.84
CA HIS A 106 2.09 -20.71 1.69
C HIS A 106 1.10 -19.62 1.30
N GLY A 107 1.38 -18.96 0.18
CA GLY A 107 0.41 -18.05 -0.42
C GLY A 107 -0.92 -18.77 -0.63
N ILE A 108 -2.03 -18.05 -0.50
CA ILE A 108 -3.33 -18.55 -0.93
C ILE A 108 -3.22 -18.70 -2.46
N GLU A 109 -2.86 -19.89 -2.93
CA GLU A 109 -2.94 -20.23 -4.35
C GLU A 109 -4.38 -20.01 -4.79
N GLU A 110 -4.59 -19.10 -5.75
CA GLU A 110 -5.88 -19.03 -6.44
C GLU A 110 -6.06 -20.36 -7.19
N GLU A 111 -6.99 -21.17 -6.68
CA GLU A 111 -7.43 -22.40 -7.30
C GLU A 111 -7.84 -22.10 -8.76
N PRO A 112 -7.25 -22.78 -9.78
CA PRO A 112 -7.72 -22.65 -11.13
C PRO A 112 -9.14 -23.22 -11.21
N ALA A 113 -10.13 -22.34 -11.19
CA ALA A 113 -11.50 -22.64 -11.57
C ALA A 113 -11.56 -22.90 -13.08
N LEU A 114 -11.13 -24.08 -13.53
CA LEU A 114 -11.77 -24.76 -14.67
C LEU A 114 -11.40 -26.26 -14.72
N ARG A 115 -12.24 -27.08 -14.10
CA ARG A 115 -12.55 -28.42 -14.62
C ARG A 115 -13.79 -28.33 -15.51
N THR A 116 -13.87 -29.27 -16.47
CA THR A 116 -14.94 -29.59 -17.44
C THR A 116 -14.90 -28.74 -18.72
N GLN A 117 -14.79 -29.28 -19.94
CA GLN A 117 -14.94 -30.62 -20.51
C GLN A 117 -13.91 -30.85 -21.62
#